data_AF-A0A8T5F4V6-F1
#
_entry.id   AF-A0A8T5F4V6-F1
#
_cell.length_a   1.000
_cell.length_b   1.000
_cell.length_c   1.000
_cell.angle_alpha   90.00
_cell.angle_beta   90.00
_cell.angle_gamma   90.00
#
_symmetry.space_group_name_H-M   'P 1'
#
loop_
_entity.id
_entity.type
_entity.pdbx_description
1 polymer ?
#
loop_
_entity_poly.entity_id
_entity_poly.type
_entity_poly.pdbx_seq_one_letter_code
_entity_poly.pdbx_strand_id
1 'polypeptide(L)'
;YKKGYTSEGKSEREKKEYEDKEDELKELTTNFQKQSKIEHEHFGKINGWIRDNKKNMTRGEMTPHIIEMQDDMEREVIDKIKHRITPELISNSLIDLQTPEIFRPIDDVAQEKAAETFANVAFHAYKKFGDKMPLVVAENVFPEWTLSRADSLKKMIVNSKEQFAEKIAEEKGFSMSKARKIAEKNLGVTWDVGHINMLRKYGYTEKEIVEEAKKIGKHVKHLHLTDNFGYGDTHLAPGMGNVPIKGQVEAIEKAQGKKYTGPAVVEAGGMINQFKMSPVPYAVESEGLNSPFYSYDNGPSWTEVRDVYSSYMFGFGDTLPDQHFKMSGGGFSMLPKELGGQGEGGDKGRFANQ
;
A
#
# COMPACT_ATOMS: atom_id res chain seq x y z
N TYR A 1 -25.25 -10.30 -11.89
CA TYR A 1 -25.84 -10.24 -10.55
C TYR A 1 -24.87 -10.63 -9.43
N LYS A 2 -24.05 -11.69 -9.53
CA LYS A 2 -23.10 -12.14 -8.47
C LYS A 2 -21.99 -11.18 -7.99
N LYS A 3 -21.82 -9.98 -8.56
CA LYS A 3 -20.61 -9.14 -8.31
C LYS A 3 -20.86 -7.76 -7.67
N GLY A 4 -22.09 -7.42 -7.30
CA GLY A 4 -22.45 -6.08 -6.82
C GLY A 4 -23.07 -6.03 -5.41
N TYR A 5 -23.01 -7.14 -4.68
CA TYR A 5 -23.69 -7.27 -3.38
C TYR A 5 -22.72 -7.76 -2.32
N THR A 6 -21.99 -6.82 -1.73
CA THR A 6 -21.09 -7.09 -0.61
C THR A 6 -21.86 -6.96 0.70
N SER A 7 -21.69 -7.92 1.60
CA SER A 7 -22.29 -7.90 2.94
C SER A 7 -21.47 -7.09 3.96
N GLU A 8 -20.49 -6.32 3.48
CA GLU A 8 -19.61 -5.51 4.33
C GLU A 8 -20.41 -4.42 5.07
N GLY A 9 -20.26 -4.36 6.40
CA GLY A 9 -20.96 -3.41 7.27
C GLY A 9 -22.33 -3.86 7.79
N LYS A 10 -22.86 -4.99 7.30
CA LYS A 10 -24.15 -5.56 7.77
C LYS A 10 -23.97 -6.40 9.04
N SER A 11 -24.93 -6.31 9.95
CA SER A 11 -25.04 -7.19 11.11
C SER A 11 -25.14 -8.66 10.67
N GLU A 12 -24.69 -9.61 11.50
CA GLU A 12 -24.75 -11.05 11.16
C GLU A 12 -26.16 -11.51 10.76
N ARG A 13 -27.19 -10.90 11.36
CA ARG A 13 -28.59 -11.13 11.01
C ARG A 13 -28.90 -10.73 9.58
N GLU A 14 -28.49 -9.53 9.16
CA GLU A 14 -28.70 -9.02 7.80
C GLU A 14 -27.90 -9.81 6.76
N LYS A 15 -26.74 -10.36 7.13
CA LYS A 15 -25.96 -11.26 6.26
C LYS A 15 -26.73 -12.56 6.00
N LYS A 16 -27.26 -13.16 7.07
CA LYS A 16 -28.02 -14.41 6.97
C LYS A 16 -29.32 -14.22 6.18
N GLU A 17 -30.08 -13.16 6.46
CA GLU A 17 -31.29 -12.83 5.69
C GLU A 17 -30.98 -12.62 4.19
N TYR A 18 -29.77 -12.17 3.86
CA TYR A 18 -29.32 -12.01 2.49
C TYR A 18 -28.95 -13.35 1.82
N GLU A 19 -28.21 -14.22 2.52
CA GLU A 19 -27.85 -15.56 2.05
C GLU A 19 -29.10 -16.41 1.79
N ASP A 20 -30.07 -16.38 2.71
CA ASP A 20 -31.35 -17.10 2.59
C ASP A 20 -32.12 -16.65 1.33
N LYS A 21 -32.16 -15.34 1.05
CA LYS A 21 -32.78 -14.78 -0.18
C LYS A 21 -32.02 -15.16 -1.45
N GLU A 22 -30.69 -15.23 -1.40
CA GLU A 22 -29.89 -15.63 -2.57
C GLU A 22 -30.21 -17.07 -2.98
N ASP A 23 -30.36 -17.95 -2.00
CA ASP A 23 -30.69 -19.35 -2.23
C ASP A 23 -32.14 -19.53 -2.72
N GLU A 24 -33.10 -18.76 -2.17
CA GLU A 24 -34.47 -18.69 -2.69
C GLU A 24 -34.47 -18.28 -4.17
N LEU A 25 -33.72 -17.25 -4.55
CA LEU A 25 -33.63 -16.79 -5.94
C LEU A 25 -32.96 -17.81 -6.87
N LYS A 26 -31.95 -18.55 -6.40
CA LYS A 26 -31.34 -19.63 -7.18
C LYS A 26 -32.34 -20.75 -7.43
N GLU A 27 -33.11 -21.13 -6.42
CA GLU A 27 -34.16 -22.12 -6.57
C GLU A 27 -35.25 -21.63 -7.54
N LEU A 28 -35.74 -20.40 -7.36
CA LEU A 28 -36.73 -19.79 -8.24
C LEU A 28 -36.24 -19.72 -9.69
N THR A 29 -34.98 -19.32 -9.92
CA THR A 29 -34.37 -19.27 -11.26
C THR A 29 -34.30 -20.65 -11.88
N THR A 30 -33.86 -21.65 -11.11
CA THR A 30 -33.73 -23.04 -11.58
C THR A 30 -35.10 -23.61 -11.96
N ASN A 31 -36.11 -23.37 -11.12
CA ASN A 31 -37.47 -23.81 -11.33
C ASN A 31 -38.12 -23.08 -12.52
N PHE A 32 -37.88 -21.77 -12.67
CA PHE A 32 -38.38 -21.00 -13.82
C PHE A 32 -37.81 -21.53 -15.13
N GLN A 33 -36.50 -21.83 -15.18
CA GLN A 33 -35.89 -22.45 -16.37
C GLN A 33 -36.50 -23.81 -16.71
N LYS A 34 -36.80 -24.65 -15.71
CA LYS A 34 -37.51 -25.91 -15.92
C LYS A 34 -38.92 -25.69 -16.47
N GLN A 35 -39.67 -24.75 -15.90
CA GLN A 35 -41.02 -24.42 -16.36
C GLN A 35 -41.01 -23.95 -17.81
N SER A 36 -40.14 -22.98 -18.14
CA SER A 36 -40.02 -22.46 -19.51
C SER A 36 -39.68 -23.56 -20.51
N LYS A 37 -38.86 -24.56 -20.12
CA LYS A 37 -38.56 -25.70 -20.99
C LYS A 37 -39.80 -26.57 -21.24
N ILE A 38 -40.55 -26.91 -20.20
CA ILE A 38 -41.79 -27.69 -20.30
C ILE A 38 -42.81 -26.95 -21.18
N GLU A 39 -43.05 -25.67 -20.86
CA GLU A 39 -43.95 -24.82 -21.63
C GLU A 39 -43.53 -24.75 -23.10
N HIS A 40 -42.24 -24.56 -23.40
CA HIS A 40 -41.74 -24.52 -24.77
C HIS A 40 -41.99 -25.82 -25.54
N GLU A 41 -41.73 -26.97 -24.92
CA GLU A 41 -41.97 -28.30 -25.52
C GLU A 41 -43.46 -28.53 -25.81
N HIS A 42 -44.33 -28.19 -24.85
CA HIS A 42 -45.78 -28.32 -24.99
C HIS A 42 -46.38 -27.34 -25.99
N PHE A 43 -45.98 -26.07 -25.98
CA PHE A 43 -46.40 -25.11 -27.01
C PHE A 43 -45.96 -25.55 -28.41
N GLY A 44 -44.78 -26.17 -28.55
CA GLY A 44 -44.35 -26.79 -29.79
C GLY A 44 -45.30 -27.88 -30.28
N LYS A 45 -45.71 -28.78 -29.38
CA LYS A 45 -46.69 -29.86 -29.67
C LYS A 45 -48.06 -29.30 -30.03
N ILE A 46 -48.58 -28.35 -29.26
CA ILE A 46 -49.89 -27.70 -29.50
C ILE A 46 -49.88 -27.01 -30.87
N ASN A 47 -48.86 -26.21 -31.17
CA ASN A 47 -48.76 -25.51 -32.45
C ASN A 47 -48.62 -26.48 -33.63
N GLY A 48 -47.86 -27.58 -33.46
CA GLY A 48 -47.78 -28.66 -34.44
C GLY A 48 -49.14 -29.28 -34.71
N TRP A 49 -49.85 -29.68 -33.65
CA TRP A 49 -51.18 -30.28 -33.74
C TRP A 49 -52.20 -29.35 -34.39
N ILE A 50 -52.24 -28.07 -34.00
CA ILE A 50 -53.13 -27.06 -34.61
C ILE A 50 -52.84 -26.93 -36.11
N ARG A 51 -51.55 -26.85 -36.49
CA ARG A 51 -51.16 -26.72 -37.89
C ARG A 51 -51.66 -27.89 -38.73
N ASP A 52 -51.60 -29.09 -38.18
CA ASP A 52 -51.93 -30.33 -38.88
C ASP A 52 -53.46 -30.52 -38.98
N ASN A 53 -54.24 -29.96 -38.05
CA ASN A 53 -55.70 -30.13 -37.98
C ASN A 53 -56.53 -28.93 -38.45
N LYS A 54 -55.96 -27.73 -38.61
CA LYS A 54 -56.69 -26.49 -38.97
C LYS A 54 -57.49 -26.53 -40.27
N LYS A 55 -57.20 -27.47 -41.18
CA LYS A 55 -57.93 -27.63 -42.45
C LYS A 55 -59.20 -28.47 -42.32
N ASN A 56 -59.27 -29.32 -41.30
CA ASN A 56 -60.28 -30.36 -41.16
C ASN A 56 -61.18 -30.17 -39.93
N MET A 57 -60.84 -29.22 -39.05
CA MET A 57 -61.59 -28.93 -37.83
C MET A 57 -61.89 -27.44 -37.71
N THR A 58 -63.08 -27.12 -37.21
CA THR A 58 -63.45 -25.77 -36.83
C THR A 58 -62.74 -25.36 -35.53
N ARG A 59 -62.69 -24.06 -35.25
CA ARG A 59 -62.14 -23.54 -33.98
C ARG A 59 -62.87 -24.12 -32.76
N GLY A 60 -64.18 -24.31 -32.83
CA GLY A 60 -64.97 -24.90 -31.75
C GLY A 60 -64.57 -26.35 -31.46
N GLU A 61 -64.33 -27.15 -32.51
CA GLU A 61 -63.90 -28.54 -32.38
C GLU A 61 -62.44 -28.67 -31.90
N MET A 62 -61.56 -27.74 -32.25
CA MET A 62 -60.16 -27.75 -31.79
C MET A 62 -60.00 -27.31 -30.33
N THR A 63 -60.93 -26.49 -29.81
CA THR A 63 -60.78 -25.86 -28.49
C THR A 63 -60.66 -26.88 -27.34
N PRO A 64 -61.51 -27.92 -27.23
CA PRO A 64 -61.38 -28.92 -26.16
C PRO A 64 -60.03 -29.65 -26.16
N HIS A 65 -59.48 -29.97 -27.33
CA HIS A 65 -58.17 -30.63 -27.44
C HIS A 65 -57.03 -29.71 -27.02
N ILE A 66 -57.09 -28.43 -27.40
CA ILE A 66 -56.09 -27.45 -26.97
C ILE A 66 -56.13 -27.31 -25.44
N ILE A 67 -57.32 -27.28 -24.84
CA ILE A 67 -57.48 -27.24 -23.38
C ILE A 67 -56.87 -28.47 -22.73
N GLU A 68 -57.15 -29.68 -23.24
CA GLU A 68 -56.59 -30.93 -22.72
C GLU A 68 -55.04 -30.93 -22.78
N MET A 69 -54.46 -30.48 -23.89
CA MET A 69 -53.01 -30.35 -24.03
C MET A 69 -52.41 -29.29 -23.09
N GLN A 70 -53.15 -28.21 -22.81
CA GLN A 70 -52.75 -27.21 -21.83
C GLN A 70 -52.83 -27.75 -20.39
N ASP A 71 -53.86 -28.53 -20.07
CA ASP A 71 -54.01 -29.19 -18.77
C ASP A 71 -52.89 -30.21 -18.53
N ASP A 72 -52.46 -30.94 -19.56
CA ASP A 72 -51.30 -31.85 -19.48
C ASP A 72 -49.99 -31.10 -19.24
N MET A 73 -49.80 -29.95 -19.89
CA MET A 73 -48.68 -29.07 -19.62
C MET A 73 -48.70 -28.57 -18.16
N GLU A 74 -49.85 -28.12 -17.66
CA GLU A 74 -49.97 -27.66 -16.27
C GLU A 74 -49.69 -28.79 -15.28
N ARG A 75 -50.19 -30.00 -15.54
CA ARG A 75 -49.90 -31.18 -14.71
C ARG A 75 -48.41 -31.50 -14.67
N GLU A 76 -47.72 -31.43 -15.81
CA GLU A 76 -46.27 -31.67 -15.86
C GLU A 76 -45.49 -30.58 -15.11
N VAL A 77 -45.90 -29.30 -15.24
CA VAL A 77 -45.29 -28.20 -14.48
C VAL A 77 -45.46 -28.42 -12.98
N ILE A 78 -46.68 -28.76 -12.53
CA ILE A 78 -46.96 -29.03 -11.11
C ILE A 78 -46.20 -30.26 -10.61
N ASP A 79 -46.13 -31.35 -11.38
CA ASP A 79 -45.40 -32.55 -10.97
C ASP A 79 -43.89 -32.29 -10.79
N LYS A 80 -43.28 -31.55 -11.72
CA LYS A 80 -41.83 -31.31 -11.70
C LYS A 80 -41.38 -30.15 -10.81
N ILE A 81 -42.25 -29.16 -10.59
CA ILE A 81 -41.90 -27.87 -9.97
C ILE A 81 -42.76 -27.58 -8.73
N LYS A 82 -43.79 -28.41 -8.47
CA LYS A 82 -44.80 -28.29 -7.38
C LYS A 82 -45.76 -27.12 -7.50
N HIS A 83 -45.35 -26.04 -8.18
CA HIS A 83 -46.10 -24.81 -8.32
C HIS A 83 -45.65 -24.05 -9.57
N ARG A 84 -46.57 -23.27 -10.15
CA ARG A 84 -46.28 -22.42 -11.30
C ARG A 84 -45.59 -21.14 -10.83
N ILE A 85 -44.48 -20.81 -11.46
CA ILE A 85 -43.80 -19.53 -11.28
C ILE A 85 -44.46 -18.53 -12.19
N THR A 86 -45.04 -17.49 -11.58
CA THR A 86 -45.69 -16.40 -12.28
C THR A 86 -44.83 -15.13 -12.28
N PRO A 87 -45.06 -14.18 -13.20
CA PRO A 87 -44.39 -12.89 -13.18
C PRO A 87 -44.55 -12.13 -11.87
N GLU A 88 -45.68 -12.29 -11.17
CA GLU A 88 -45.95 -11.69 -9.86
C GLU A 88 -45.05 -12.29 -8.78
N LEU A 89 -44.85 -13.62 -8.78
CA LEU A 89 -43.94 -14.27 -7.84
C LEU A 89 -42.50 -13.76 -8.04
N ILE A 90 -42.04 -13.69 -9.29
CA ILE A 90 -40.72 -13.13 -9.62
C ILE A 90 -40.63 -11.66 -9.18
N SER A 91 -41.63 -10.85 -9.49
CA SER A 91 -41.62 -9.43 -9.13
C SER A 91 -41.59 -9.23 -7.62
N ASN A 92 -42.38 -10.00 -6.86
CA ASN A 92 -42.37 -9.95 -5.40
C ASN A 92 -41.01 -10.35 -4.82
N SER A 93 -40.38 -11.41 -5.34
CA SER A 93 -39.03 -11.81 -4.92
C SER A 93 -37.96 -10.77 -5.29
N LEU A 94 -38.19 -9.94 -6.31
CA LEU A 94 -37.26 -8.89 -6.74
C LEU A 94 -37.47 -7.54 -6.02
N ILE A 95 -38.70 -7.20 -5.61
CA ILE A 95 -39.03 -5.94 -4.91
C ILE A 95 -38.26 -5.81 -3.60
N ASP A 96 -38.08 -6.93 -2.91
CA ASP A 96 -37.39 -6.99 -1.62
C ASP A 96 -35.86 -7.10 -1.75
N LEU A 97 -35.33 -6.99 -2.98
CA LEU A 97 -33.90 -6.93 -3.22
C LEU A 97 -33.42 -5.49 -3.17
N GLN A 98 -32.33 -5.31 -2.43
CA GLN A 98 -31.57 -4.07 -2.49
C GLN A 98 -31.13 -3.84 -3.95
N THR A 99 -31.23 -2.59 -4.42
CA THR A 99 -30.74 -2.22 -5.74
C THR A 99 -29.24 -2.53 -5.82
N PRO A 100 -28.75 -3.16 -6.91
CA PRO A 100 -27.33 -3.46 -7.02
C PRO A 100 -26.51 -2.17 -6.97
N GLU A 101 -25.44 -2.16 -6.18
CA GLU A 101 -24.49 -1.05 -6.18
C GLU A 101 -23.70 -1.07 -7.48
N ILE A 102 -24.05 -0.17 -8.40
CA ILE A 102 -23.37 -0.01 -9.70
C ILE A 102 -22.24 1.02 -9.64
N PHE A 103 -22.17 1.82 -8.57
CA PHE A 103 -21.11 2.80 -8.31
C PHE A 103 -20.56 2.59 -6.91
N ARG A 104 -19.23 2.57 -6.79
CA ARG A 104 -18.51 2.55 -5.52
C ARG A 104 -17.40 3.62 -5.56
N PRO A 105 -17.06 4.27 -4.43
CA PRO A 105 -15.91 5.15 -4.37
C PRO A 105 -14.64 4.45 -4.84
N ILE A 106 -13.82 5.13 -5.65
CA ILE A 106 -12.56 4.56 -6.16
C ILE A 106 -11.63 4.13 -5.04
N ASP A 107 -11.64 4.87 -3.92
CA ASP A 107 -10.84 4.54 -2.75
C ASP A 107 -11.23 3.19 -2.15
N ASP A 108 -12.51 2.83 -2.11
CA ASP A 108 -12.93 1.52 -1.60
C ASP A 108 -12.48 0.37 -2.51
N VAL A 109 -12.61 0.57 -3.83
CA VAL A 109 -12.16 -0.42 -4.82
C VAL A 109 -10.64 -0.57 -4.78
N ALA A 110 -9.90 0.54 -4.73
CA ALA A 110 -8.46 0.54 -4.66
C ALA A 110 -7.97 -0.06 -3.33
N GLN A 111 -8.63 0.28 -2.22
CA GLN A 111 -8.36 -0.26 -0.90
C GLN A 111 -8.44 -1.80 -0.88
N GLU A 112 -9.48 -2.37 -1.47
CA GLU A 112 -9.67 -3.82 -1.59
C GLU A 112 -8.63 -4.45 -2.53
N LYS A 113 -8.50 -3.92 -3.75
CA LYS A 113 -7.67 -4.52 -4.80
C LYS A 113 -6.17 -4.36 -4.55
N ALA A 114 -5.74 -3.23 -4.00
CA ALA A 114 -4.35 -3.04 -3.59
C ALA A 114 -4.01 -4.00 -2.45
N ALA A 115 -4.90 -4.14 -1.45
CA ALA A 115 -4.64 -5.06 -0.34
C ALA A 115 -4.48 -6.52 -0.81
N GLU A 116 -5.38 -6.96 -1.70
CA GLU A 116 -5.31 -8.27 -2.34
C GLU A 116 -4.00 -8.44 -3.14
N THR A 117 -3.61 -7.42 -3.90
CA THR A 117 -2.39 -7.45 -4.72
C THR A 117 -1.14 -7.58 -3.85
N PHE A 118 -0.98 -6.75 -2.83
CA PHE A 118 0.17 -6.80 -1.93
C PHE A 118 0.22 -8.10 -1.13
N ALA A 119 -0.94 -8.63 -0.70
CA ALA A 119 -1.03 -9.94 -0.07
C ALA A 119 -0.57 -11.06 -1.01
N ASN A 120 -1.00 -11.04 -2.27
CA ASN A 120 -0.62 -12.04 -3.27
C ASN A 120 0.86 -11.95 -3.63
N VAL A 121 1.43 -10.75 -3.75
CA VAL A 121 2.87 -10.55 -3.99
C VAL A 121 3.69 -11.07 -2.82
N ALA A 122 3.32 -10.73 -1.58
CA ALA A 122 3.97 -11.24 -0.38
C ALA A 122 3.87 -12.77 -0.29
N PHE A 123 2.71 -13.33 -0.64
CA PHE A 123 2.50 -14.77 -0.67
C PHE A 123 3.37 -15.48 -1.71
N HIS A 124 3.42 -14.94 -2.92
CA HIS A 124 4.28 -15.47 -3.98
C HIS A 124 5.76 -15.40 -3.57
N ALA A 125 6.20 -14.29 -2.97
CA ALA A 125 7.55 -14.14 -2.43
C ALA A 125 7.83 -15.18 -1.32
N TYR A 126 6.89 -15.41 -0.41
CA TYR A 126 7.02 -16.46 0.60
C TYR A 126 7.09 -17.86 0.00
N LYS A 127 6.30 -18.18 -1.03
CA LYS A 127 6.40 -19.48 -1.71
C LYS A 127 7.78 -19.72 -2.29
N LYS A 128 8.38 -18.69 -2.88
CA LYS A 128 9.67 -18.78 -3.56
C LYS A 128 10.86 -18.81 -2.59
N PHE A 129 10.79 -18.04 -1.50
CA PHE A 129 11.94 -17.77 -0.64
C PHE A 129 11.74 -18.21 0.82
N GLY A 130 10.54 -18.64 1.20
CA GLY A 130 10.17 -19.00 2.56
C GLY A 130 10.47 -17.88 3.54
N ASP A 131 11.13 -18.24 4.65
CA ASP A 131 11.49 -17.29 5.71
C ASP A 131 12.55 -16.25 5.28
N LYS A 132 13.16 -16.42 4.10
CA LYS A 132 14.11 -15.48 3.47
C LYS A 132 13.45 -14.55 2.44
N MET A 133 12.12 -14.47 2.42
CA MET A 133 11.43 -13.59 1.48
C MET A 133 11.90 -12.13 1.58
N PRO A 134 11.98 -11.41 0.44
CA PRO A 134 12.25 -9.98 0.45
C PRO A 134 11.13 -9.22 1.17
N LEU A 135 11.48 -8.03 1.68
CA LEU A 135 10.47 -7.09 2.15
C LEU A 135 9.59 -6.67 0.98
N VAL A 136 8.28 -6.69 1.21
CA VAL A 136 7.29 -6.13 0.29
C VAL A 136 6.75 -4.87 0.95
N VAL A 137 6.92 -3.73 0.28
CA VAL A 137 6.57 -2.42 0.82
C VAL A 137 5.76 -1.62 -0.19
N ALA A 138 4.68 -1.01 0.29
CA ALA A 138 3.88 -0.06 -0.48
C ALA A 138 4.31 1.37 -0.15
N GLU A 139 4.42 2.22 -1.16
CA GLU A 139 4.90 3.60 -0.99
C GLU A 139 3.75 4.62 -1.09
N ASN A 140 3.82 5.69 -0.28
CA ASN A 140 2.99 6.87 -0.49
C ASN A 140 3.60 7.73 -1.62
N VAL A 141 2.96 7.81 -2.78
CA VAL A 141 3.54 8.50 -3.95
C VAL A 141 3.17 9.98 -3.97
N PHE A 142 1.89 10.33 -4.16
CA PHE A 142 1.47 11.72 -4.15
C PHE A 142 0.27 11.88 -3.25
N PRO A 143 0.21 12.87 -2.34
CA PRO A 143 -0.88 12.96 -1.37
C PRO A 143 -2.27 13.03 -2.00
N GLU A 144 -2.41 13.48 -3.24
CA GLU A 144 -3.69 13.56 -3.97
C GLU A 144 -4.13 12.20 -4.53
N TRP A 145 -3.23 11.24 -4.62
CA TRP A 145 -3.52 9.92 -5.17
C TRP A 145 -4.18 9.04 -4.10
N THR A 146 -5.04 8.16 -4.58
CA THR A 146 -5.67 7.12 -3.78
C THR A 146 -4.61 6.31 -3.02
N LEU A 147 -4.88 6.05 -1.73
CA LEU A 147 -4.01 5.30 -0.81
C LEU A 147 -2.64 5.94 -0.50
N SER A 148 -2.44 7.23 -0.76
CA SER A 148 -1.14 7.91 -0.50
C SER A 148 -1.12 8.76 0.78
N ARG A 149 -2.18 8.73 1.58
CA ARG A 149 -2.26 9.37 2.91
C ARG A 149 -2.08 8.34 4.01
N ALA A 150 -1.67 8.77 5.21
CA ALA A 150 -1.31 7.83 6.26
C ALA A 150 -2.47 6.90 6.63
N ASP A 151 -3.69 7.42 6.76
CA ASP A 151 -4.85 6.63 7.18
C ASP A 151 -5.28 5.60 6.13
N SER A 152 -5.32 5.98 4.84
CA SER A 152 -5.71 5.08 3.75
C SER A 152 -4.63 4.03 3.47
N LEU A 153 -3.36 4.44 3.43
CA LEU A 153 -2.22 3.52 3.27
C LEU A 153 -2.15 2.52 4.43
N LYS A 154 -2.38 2.99 5.67
CA LYS A 154 -2.44 2.15 6.87
C LYS A 154 -3.55 1.10 6.77
N LYS A 155 -4.76 1.51 6.40
CA LYS A 155 -5.88 0.59 6.22
C LYS A 155 -5.51 -0.49 5.19
N MET A 156 -4.87 -0.09 4.09
CA MET A 156 -4.50 -1.02 3.01
C MET A 156 -3.46 -2.02 3.47
N ILE A 157 -2.41 -1.56 4.15
CA ILE A 157 -1.35 -2.48 4.57
C ILE A 157 -1.79 -3.42 5.68
N VAL A 158 -2.69 -2.99 6.58
CA VAL A 158 -3.28 -3.85 7.61
C VAL A 158 -4.12 -4.95 6.97
N ASN A 159 -4.99 -4.59 6.02
CA ASN A 159 -5.80 -5.57 5.29
C ASN A 159 -4.92 -6.54 4.48
N SER A 160 -3.86 -6.04 3.84
CA SER A 160 -2.89 -6.86 3.09
C SER A 160 -2.23 -7.91 3.99
N LYS A 161 -1.84 -7.50 5.21
CA LYS A 161 -1.20 -8.39 6.18
C LYS A 161 -2.11 -9.49 6.66
N GLU A 162 -3.39 -9.18 6.90
CA GLU A 162 -4.34 -10.19 7.33
C GLU A 162 -4.59 -11.20 6.21
N GLN A 163 -4.87 -10.76 4.99
CA GLN A 163 -5.06 -11.66 3.84
C GLN A 163 -3.81 -12.50 3.55
N PHE A 164 -2.61 -11.92 3.69
CA PHE A 164 -1.36 -12.67 3.56
C PHE A 164 -1.20 -13.72 4.66
N ALA A 165 -1.54 -13.38 5.90
CA ALA A 165 -1.50 -14.30 7.02
C ALA A 165 -2.48 -15.47 6.84
N GLU A 166 -3.72 -15.20 6.40
CA GLU A 166 -4.73 -16.22 6.09
C GLU A 166 -4.22 -17.20 5.03
N LYS A 167 -3.72 -16.68 3.89
CA LYS A 167 -3.18 -17.51 2.79
C LYS A 167 -2.02 -18.41 3.25
N ILE A 168 -1.11 -17.90 4.07
CA ILE A 168 -0.02 -18.72 4.63
C ILE A 168 -0.56 -19.75 5.63
N ALA A 169 -1.47 -19.36 6.51
CA ALA A 169 -2.01 -20.24 7.53
C ALA A 169 -2.70 -21.45 6.89
N GLU A 170 -3.52 -21.21 5.87
CA GLU A 170 -4.20 -22.24 5.09
C GLU A 170 -3.22 -23.14 4.34
N GLU A 171 -2.27 -22.57 3.58
CA GLU A 171 -1.39 -23.38 2.72
C GLU A 171 -0.30 -24.13 3.49
N LYS A 172 0.20 -23.56 4.60
CA LYS A 172 1.29 -24.17 5.39
C LYS A 172 0.81 -24.85 6.67
N GLY A 173 -0.49 -24.79 6.98
CA GLY A 173 -1.03 -25.29 8.25
C GLY A 173 -0.47 -24.57 9.47
N PHE A 174 -0.12 -23.28 9.33
CA PHE A 174 0.39 -22.50 10.45
C PHE A 174 -0.75 -21.94 11.31
N SER A 175 -0.49 -21.73 12.60
CA SER A 175 -1.41 -20.95 13.42
C SER A 175 -1.48 -19.50 12.93
N MET A 176 -2.66 -18.88 13.03
CA MET A 176 -2.83 -17.48 12.66
C MET A 176 -1.87 -16.53 13.40
N SER A 177 -1.50 -16.84 14.64
CA SER A 177 -0.49 -16.07 15.38
C SER A 177 0.89 -16.12 14.70
N LYS A 178 1.32 -17.30 14.23
CA LYS A 178 2.59 -17.44 13.49
C LYS A 178 2.51 -16.74 12.13
N ALA A 179 1.40 -16.90 11.41
CA ALA A 179 1.22 -16.28 10.10
C ALA A 179 1.21 -14.75 10.19
N ARG A 180 0.51 -14.17 11.18
CA ARG A 180 0.53 -12.72 11.44
C ARG A 180 1.93 -12.20 11.77
N LYS A 181 2.76 -12.96 12.51
CA LYS A 181 4.16 -12.58 12.76
C LYS A 181 4.99 -12.55 11.47
N ILE A 182 4.76 -13.49 10.54
CA ILE A 182 5.44 -13.49 9.23
C ILE A 182 4.99 -12.28 8.40
N ALA A 183 3.68 -11.98 8.40
CA ALA A 183 3.13 -10.81 7.72
C ALA A 183 3.71 -9.50 8.30
N GLU A 184 3.70 -9.34 9.62
CA GLU A 184 4.24 -8.14 10.26
C GLU A 184 5.74 -7.97 10.08
N LYS A 185 6.49 -9.05 9.89
CA LYS A 185 7.93 -8.98 9.62
C LYS A 185 8.22 -8.50 8.20
N ASN A 186 7.50 -9.02 7.21
CA ASN A 186 7.92 -8.92 5.80
C ASN A 186 7.06 -8.01 4.92
N LEU A 187 5.89 -7.57 5.40
CA LEU A 187 4.99 -6.69 4.67
C LEU A 187 4.86 -5.36 5.43
N GLY A 188 4.93 -4.24 4.72
CA GLY A 188 4.86 -2.91 5.34
C GLY A 188 4.77 -1.78 4.33
N VAL A 189 5.22 -0.60 4.74
CA VAL A 189 5.24 0.57 3.88
C VAL A 189 6.64 1.15 3.74
N THR A 190 6.91 1.71 2.56
CA THR A 190 7.91 2.75 2.36
C THR A 190 7.24 4.06 2.70
N TRP A 191 7.76 4.77 3.70
CA TRP A 191 7.31 6.13 3.97
C TRP A 191 8.26 7.10 3.30
N ASP A 192 7.77 7.77 2.27
CA ASP A 192 8.47 8.88 1.64
C ASP A 192 8.10 10.18 2.35
N VAL A 193 9.13 10.79 2.97
CA VAL A 193 8.98 12.00 3.79
C VAL A 193 8.74 13.25 2.95
N GLY A 194 9.17 13.27 1.70
CA GLY A 194 9.01 14.42 0.80
C GLY A 194 7.66 14.40 0.10
N HIS A 195 7.21 13.24 -0.37
CA HIS A 195 5.88 13.08 -0.96
C HIS A 195 4.79 13.59 -0.02
N ILE A 196 4.81 13.19 1.25
CA ILE A 196 3.80 13.66 2.21
C ILE A 196 3.91 15.17 2.48
N ASN A 197 5.11 15.77 2.40
CA ASN A 197 5.30 17.22 2.58
C ASN A 197 4.61 18.07 1.50
N MET A 198 4.27 17.49 0.34
CA MET A 198 3.48 18.18 -0.69
C MET A 198 2.08 18.59 -0.23
N LEU A 199 1.63 18.09 0.92
CA LEU A 199 0.43 18.56 1.59
C LEU A 199 0.45 20.04 1.96
N ARG A 200 1.64 20.64 2.10
CA ARG A 200 1.80 22.05 2.46
C ARG A 200 1.16 22.99 1.43
N LYS A 201 1.10 22.62 0.14
CA LYS A 201 0.38 23.40 -0.88
C LYS A 201 -1.13 23.49 -0.64
N TYR A 202 -1.69 22.62 0.19
CA TYR A 202 -3.09 22.64 0.65
C TYR A 202 -3.27 23.31 2.01
N GLY A 203 -2.24 23.98 2.54
CA GLY A 203 -2.30 24.70 3.82
C GLY A 203 -1.98 23.86 5.05
N TYR A 204 -1.51 22.62 4.89
CA TYR A 204 -1.08 21.78 6.01
C TYR A 204 0.17 22.37 6.65
N THR A 205 0.18 22.39 7.97
CA THR A 205 1.31 22.80 8.79
C THR A 205 2.33 21.66 8.91
N GLU A 206 3.58 22.02 9.23
CA GLU A 206 4.64 21.05 9.52
C GLU A 206 4.24 20.00 10.56
N LYS A 207 3.54 20.44 11.61
CA LYS A 207 3.04 19.57 12.67
C LYS A 207 2.05 18.53 12.15
N GLU A 208 1.19 18.90 11.21
CA GLU A 208 0.22 17.98 10.59
C GLU A 208 0.93 16.96 9.69
N ILE A 209 2.01 17.34 9.01
CA ILE A 209 2.86 16.41 8.25
C ILE A 209 3.50 15.37 9.17
N VAL A 210 4.04 15.81 10.32
CA VAL A 210 4.63 14.90 11.31
C VAL A 210 3.57 13.97 11.92
N GLU A 211 2.35 14.44 12.12
CA GLU A 211 1.25 13.59 12.60
C GLU A 211 0.83 12.52 11.57
N GLU A 212 0.95 12.77 10.26
CA GLU A 212 0.76 11.72 9.25
C GLU A 212 1.78 10.58 9.43
N ALA A 213 3.07 10.91 9.60
CA ALA A 213 4.12 9.91 9.84
C ALA A 213 3.86 9.07 11.10
N LYS A 214 3.36 9.70 12.17
CA LYS A 214 2.99 9.02 13.41
C LYS A 214 1.86 8.01 13.23
N LYS A 215 0.83 8.33 12.44
CA LYS A 215 -0.34 7.47 12.21
C LYS A 215 0.06 6.13 11.58
N ILE A 216 1.00 6.17 10.64
CA ILE A 216 1.48 5.01 9.88
C ILE A 216 2.71 4.32 10.52
N GLY A 217 3.43 4.99 11.41
CA GLY A 217 4.79 4.62 11.87
C GLY A 217 5.00 3.15 12.26
N LYS A 218 4.01 2.49 12.87
CA LYS A 218 4.06 1.05 13.24
C LYS A 218 4.23 0.12 12.03
N HIS A 219 3.83 0.56 10.84
CA HIS A 219 3.84 -0.23 9.62
C HIS A 219 5.00 0.14 8.68
N VAL A 220 5.78 1.18 9.02
CA VAL A 220 6.93 1.63 8.23
C VAL A 220 8.08 0.62 8.33
N LYS A 221 8.53 0.13 7.19
CA LYS A 221 9.65 -0.82 7.06
C LYS A 221 10.81 -0.27 6.23
N HIS A 222 10.54 0.74 5.42
CA HIS A 222 11.50 1.40 4.55
C HIS A 222 11.25 2.91 4.57
N LEU A 223 12.31 3.72 4.42
CA LEU A 223 12.20 5.17 4.30
C LEU A 223 12.80 5.63 2.97
N HIS A 224 12.09 6.52 2.30
CA HIS A 224 12.71 7.40 1.32
C HIS A 224 12.95 8.75 1.98
N LEU A 225 14.19 9.22 1.89
CA LEU A 225 14.68 10.46 2.46
C LEU A 225 14.91 11.43 1.31
N THR A 226 13.97 12.34 1.13
CA THR A 226 14.01 13.34 0.09
C THR A 226 13.49 14.67 0.60
N ASP A 227 13.89 15.77 -0.04
CA ASP A 227 13.52 17.10 0.36
C ASP A 227 12.84 17.88 -0.78
N ASN A 228 11.96 18.81 -0.39
CA ASN A 228 11.25 19.69 -1.29
C ASN A 228 10.69 20.89 -0.53
N PHE A 229 10.03 21.81 -1.24
CA PHE A 229 9.45 23.02 -0.65
C PHE A 229 7.95 22.88 -0.30
N GLY A 230 7.37 21.68 -0.50
CA GLY A 230 5.97 21.40 -0.21
C GLY A 230 4.97 21.72 -1.33
N TYR A 231 5.44 22.17 -2.51
CA TYR A 231 4.60 22.48 -3.68
C TYR A 231 4.62 21.39 -4.75
N GLY A 232 5.72 20.67 -4.85
CA GLY A 232 5.95 19.65 -5.86
C GLY A 232 7.09 18.74 -5.43
N ASP A 233 7.19 17.63 -6.15
CA ASP A 233 8.13 16.58 -5.86
C ASP A 233 9.48 16.85 -6.56
N THR A 234 10.35 17.62 -5.90
CA THR A 234 11.60 18.12 -6.49
C THR A 234 12.79 17.18 -6.29
N HIS A 235 12.66 16.15 -5.45
CA HIS A 235 13.72 15.17 -5.16
C HIS A 235 15.06 15.83 -4.79
N LEU A 236 15.02 16.84 -3.92
CA LEU A 236 16.24 17.49 -3.43
C LEU A 236 16.92 16.60 -2.39
N ALA A 237 18.23 16.77 -2.22
CA ALA A 237 18.91 16.14 -1.09
C ALA A 237 18.34 16.66 0.24
N PRO A 238 18.24 15.81 1.28
CA PRO A 238 17.91 16.22 2.64
C PRO A 238 18.64 17.51 3.05
N GLY A 239 17.91 18.49 3.58
CA GLY A 239 18.44 19.78 4.03
C GLY A 239 18.40 20.92 3.02
N MET A 240 18.06 20.64 1.76
CA MET A 240 17.93 21.68 0.73
C MET A 240 16.53 22.29 0.67
N GLY A 241 15.55 21.67 1.32
CA GLY A 241 14.15 22.10 1.31
C GLY A 241 13.62 22.40 2.71
N ASN A 242 12.34 22.09 2.92
CA ASN A 242 11.63 22.35 4.17
C ASN A 242 10.84 21.14 4.70
N VAL A 243 11.19 19.93 4.25
CA VAL A 243 10.59 18.70 4.75
C VAL A 243 11.00 18.49 6.21
N PRO A 244 10.06 18.25 7.15
CA PRO A 244 10.40 17.97 8.55
C PRO A 244 10.89 16.54 8.75
N ILE A 245 12.00 16.16 8.10
CA ILE A 245 12.53 14.79 8.05
C ILE A 245 12.74 14.24 9.47
N LYS A 246 13.48 14.98 10.31
CA LYS A 246 13.75 14.59 11.71
C LYS A 246 12.46 14.36 12.50
N GLY A 247 11.50 15.29 12.42
CA GLY A 247 10.22 15.17 13.11
C GLY A 247 9.42 13.95 12.66
N GLN A 248 9.41 13.65 11.36
CA GLN A 248 8.75 12.46 10.82
C GLN A 248 9.42 11.16 11.29
N VAL A 249 10.76 11.09 11.27
CA VAL A 249 11.50 9.91 11.75
C VAL A 249 11.27 9.70 13.25
N GLU A 250 11.39 10.73 14.07
CA GLU A 250 11.13 10.64 15.51
C GLU A 250 9.68 10.19 15.82
N ALA A 251 8.70 10.66 15.04
CA ALA A 251 7.32 10.23 15.15
C ALA A 251 7.14 8.73 14.83
N ILE A 252 7.85 8.23 13.82
CA ILE A 252 7.88 6.82 13.45
C ILE A 252 8.54 5.99 14.56
N GLU A 253 9.70 6.41 15.06
CA GLU A 253 10.41 5.74 16.15
C GLU A 253 9.55 5.64 17.41
N LYS A 254 8.87 6.73 17.77
CA LYS A 254 7.94 6.76 18.90
C LYS A 254 6.77 5.80 18.69
N ALA A 255 6.22 5.73 17.48
CA ALA A 255 5.15 4.79 17.15
C ALA A 255 5.61 3.33 17.22
N GLN A 256 6.88 3.06 16.88
CA GLN A 256 7.50 1.74 16.96
C GLN A 256 8.01 1.37 18.36
N GLY A 257 8.19 2.37 19.25
CA GLY A 257 8.75 2.19 20.58
C GLY A 257 10.26 1.91 20.58
N LYS A 258 10.96 2.20 19.48
CA LYS A 258 12.40 1.96 19.30
C LYS A 258 12.96 2.85 18.19
N LYS A 259 14.29 3.01 18.18
CA LYS A 259 14.99 3.65 17.06
C LYS A 259 14.74 2.91 15.75
N TYR A 260 14.62 3.68 14.68
CA TYR A 260 14.40 3.15 13.35
C TYR A 260 15.71 2.51 12.87
N THR A 261 15.60 1.26 12.43
CA THR A 261 16.74 0.42 12.00
C THR A 261 16.49 -0.22 10.64
N GLY A 262 15.39 0.18 9.99
CA GLY A 262 15.06 -0.28 8.65
C GLY A 262 15.96 0.37 7.59
N PRO A 263 15.96 -0.17 6.37
CA PRO A 263 16.64 0.46 5.25
C PRO A 263 16.06 1.85 4.97
N ALA A 264 16.94 2.80 4.68
CA ALA A 264 16.59 4.14 4.25
C ALA A 264 17.40 4.51 3.00
N VAL A 265 16.77 5.16 2.04
CA VAL A 265 17.38 5.57 0.77
C VAL A 265 17.25 7.08 0.61
N VAL A 266 18.36 7.74 0.27
CA VAL A 266 18.32 9.15 -0.16
C VAL A 266 17.80 9.21 -1.58
N GLU A 267 16.57 9.68 -1.77
CA GLU A 267 15.93 9.74 -3.09
C GLU A 267 16.10 11.13 -3.70
N ALA A 268 17.31 11.36 -4.22
CA ALA A 268 17.68 12.59 -4.92
C ALA A 268 18.25 12.27 -6.31
N GLY A 269 17.49 11.46 -7.08
CA GLY A 269 17.89 10.97 -8.40
C GLY A 269 18.17 12.09 -9.41
N GLY A 270 17.49 13.24 -9.26
CA GLY A 270 17.73 14.44 -10.06
C GLY A 270 19.18 14.92 -9.98
N MET A 271 19.81 14.87 -8.79
CA MET A 271 21.20 15.30 -8.62
C MET A 271 22.19 14.42 -9.38
N ILE A 272 21.97 13.11 -9.34
CA ILE A 272 22.79 12.14 -10.06
C ILE A 272 22.57 12.29 -11.57
N ASN A 273 21.32 12.43 -12.00
CA ASN A 273 21.00 12.46 -13.42
C ASN A 273 21.42 13.77 -14.11
N GLN A 274 21.11 14.91 -13.50
CA GLN A 274 21.29 16.24 -14.10
C GLN A 274 22.69 16.80 -13.85
N PHE A 275 23.20 16.65 -12.62
CA PHE A 275 24.46 17.25 -12.21
C PHE A 275 25.63 16.26 -12.13
N LYS A 276 25.36 14.95 -12.26
CA LYS A 276 26.37 13.88 -12.11
C LYS A 276 27.06 13.93 -10.73
N MET A 277 26.33 14.38 -9.71
CA MET A 277 26.82 14.52 -8.35
C MET A 277 26.13 13.51 -7.43
N SER A 278 26.88 13.00 -6.44
CA SER A 278 26.30 12.21 -5.37
C SER A 278 25.48 13.12 -4.45
N PRO A 279 24.25 12.76 -4.07
CA PRO A 279 23.46 13.51 -3.09
C PRO A 279 23.89 13.21 -1.65
N VAL A 280 24.68 12.15 -1.43
CA VAL A 280 25.05 11.68 -0.09
C VAL A 280 25.80 12.73 0.74
N PRO A 281 26.82 13.45 0.21
CA PRO A 281 27.52 14.49 0.98
C PRO A 281 26.55 15.54 1.52
N TYR A 282 25.67 16.05 0.67
CA TYR A 282 24.66 17.04 1.06
C TYR A 282 23.68 16.49 2.10
N ALA A 283 23.27 15.23 1.94
CA ALA A 283 22.37 14.60 2.89
C ALA A 283 23.02 14.46 4.27
N VAL A 284 24.28 13.98 4.36
CA VAL A 284 24.95 13.77 5.65
C VAL A 284 25.35 15.08 6.32
N GLU A 285 25.72 16.10 5.55
CA GLU A 285 26.06 17.46 6.00
C GLU A 285 24.83 18.30 6.35
N SER A 286 23.63 17.82 6.04
CA SER A 286 22.42 18.59 6.31
C SER A 286 22.03 18.58 7.77
N GLU A 287 21.46 19.69 8.23
CA GLU A 287 20.65 19.76 9.45
C GLU A 287 19.49 18.74 9.45
N GLY A 288 19.05 18.29 8.27
CA GLY A 288 17.98 17.30 8.11
C GLY A 288 18.32 15.92 8.65
N LEU A 289 19.56 15.45 8.45
CA LEU A 289 20.04 14.16 8.98
C LEU A 289 20.98 14.33 10.18
N ASN A 290 21.72 15.44 10.26
CA ASN A 290 22.71 15.76 11.29
C ASN A 290 23.58 14.54 11.65
N SER A 291 24.13 13.88 10.63
CA SER A 291 24.80 12.61 10.81
C SER A 291 26.06 12.79 11.65
N PRO A 292 26.34 11.92 12.64
CA PRO A 292 27.58 12.02 13.40
C PRO A 292 28.77 11.75 12.47
N PHE A 293 29.83 12.53 12.58
CA PHE A 293 31.04 12.34 11.76
C PHE A 293 31.76 11.04 12.16
N TYR A 294 31.70 10.70 13.45
CA TYR A 294 32.25 9.46 14.01
C TYR A 294 31.16 8.57 14.56
N SER A 295 31.40 7.26 14.63
CA SER A 295 30.48 6.28 15.23
C SER A 295 30.36 6.38 16.76
N TYR A 296 30.90 7.42 17.39
CA TYR A 296 30.94 7.59 18.85
C TYR A 296 29.89 8.62 19.28
N ASP A 297 29.11 8.32 20.33
CA ASP A 297 27.90 9.04 20.74
C ASP A 297 28.07 10.54 21.08
N ASN A 298 29.30 11.07 21.12
CA ASN A 298 29.61 12.48 21.44
C ASN A 298 30.63 13.11 20.47
N GLY A 299 30.80 12.55 19.26
CA GLY A 299 31.61 13.19 18.22
C GLY A 299 30.85 14.34 17.52
N PRO A 300 31.56 15.30 16.90
CA PRO A 300 30.90 16.35 16.13
C PRO A 300 30.12 15.74 14.96
N SER A 301 29.03 16.39 14.55
CA SER A 301 28.29 16.01 13.36
C SER A 301 28.95 16.53 12.08
N TRP A 302 28.58 15.97 10.93
CA TRP A 302 29.00 16.49 9.63
C TRP A 302 28.63 17.96 9.44
N THR A 303 27.50 18.38 9.99
CA THR A 303 27.05 19.78 9.97
C THR A 303 27.96 20.67 10.80
N GLU A 304 28.33 20.23 12.00
CA GLU A 304 29.22 20.97 12.89
C GLU A 304 30.63 21.10 12.31
N VAL A 305 31.15 20.05 11.65
CA VAL A 305 32.49 20.06 11.04
C VAL A 305 32.57 20.99 9.84
N ARG A 306 31.49 21.20 9.08
CA ARG A 306 31.48 22.06 7.88
C ARG A 306 31.87 23.51 8.19
N ASP A 307 31.41 24.01 9.33
CA ASP A 307 31.65 25.38 9.75
C ASP A 307 32.96 25.51 10.57
N VAL A 308 33.63 24.40 10.89
CA VAL A 308 35.03 24.38 11.36
C VAL A 308 35.97 24.61 10.18
N TYR A 309 35.87 25.81 9.59
CA TYR A 309 36.77 26.27 8.54
C TYR A 309 38.14 26.63 9.16
N SER A 310 38.99 25.62 9.41
CA SER A 310 40.43 25.82 9.60
C SER A 310 41.13 25.64 8.25
N SER A 311 42.08 26.52 7.95
CA SER A 311 42.57 26.83 6.59
C SER A 311 43.31 25.70 5.85
N TYR A 312 43.42 24.49 6.42
CA TYR A 312 44.12 23.38 5.78
C TYR A 312 43.48 22.03 6.15
N MET A 313 42.93 21.34 5.14
CA MET A 313 42.40 19.96 5.21
C MET A 313 43.46 18.86 5.50
N PHE A 314 44.60 19.21 6.10
CA PHE A 314 45.69 18.27 6.43
C PHE A 314 46.38 18.52 7.78
N GLY A 315 45.80 19.34 8.65
CA GLY A 315 46.23 19.49 10.05
C GLY A 315 45.07 19.21 10.98
N PHE A 316 45.32 18.52 12.09
CA PHE A 316 44.33 18.19 13.14
C PHE A 316 43.80 19.42 13.91
N GLY A 317 43.62 20.57 13.24
CA GLY A 317 43.13 21.83 13.81
C GLY A 317 43.75 22.21 15.15
N ASP A 318 43.07 23.09 15.88
CA ASP A 318 43.37 23.41 17.28
C ASP A 318 42.88 22.31 18.25
N THR A 319 42.51 21.13 17.73
CA THR A 319 41.94 20.04 18.52
C THR A 319 43.01 19.29 19.32
N LEU A 320 44.29 19.43 18.94
CA LEU A 320 45.42 18.82 19.64
C LEU A 320 46.23 19.89 20.40
N PRO A 321 46.70 19.61 21.63
CA PRO A 321 47.46 20.57 22.41
C PRO A 321 48.72 21.04 21.65
N ASP A 322 48.86 22.35 21.50
CA ASP A 322 49.96 23.05 20.80
C ASP A 322 51.36 22.57 21.23
N GLN A 323 51.48 22.08 22.46
CA GLN A 323 52.70 21.53 23.02
C GLN A 323 53.25 20.32 22.24
N HIS A 324 52.38 19.47 21.68
CA HIS A 324 52.81 18.28 20.94
C HIS A 324 53.35 18.62 19.54
N PHE A 325 52.79 19.64 18.89
CA PHE A 325 53.24 20.08 17.57
C PHE A 325 54.55 20.86 17.63
N LYS A 326 54.75 21.65 18.69
CA LYS A 326 56.04 22.32 18.97
C LYS A 326 57.17 21.34 19.28
N MET A 327 56.88 20.22 19.97
CA MET A 327 57.90 19.25 20.36
C MET A 327 58.22 18.21 19.27
N SER A 328 57.21 17.79 18.49
CA SER A 328 57.33 16.61 17.60
C SER A 328 57.27 16.96 16.11
N GLY A 329 56.92 18.20 15.75
CA GLY A 329 56.70 18.63 14.38
C GLY A 329 55.37 18.12 13.81
N GLY A 330 54.39 19.00 13.69
CA GLY A 330 53.18 18.77 12.89
C GLY A 330 53.33 19.34 11.48
N GLY A 331 52.51 18.87 10.53
CA GLY A 331 52.50 19.34 9.14
C GLY A 331 52.73 20.86 9.02
N PHE A 332 53.75 21.22 8.23
CA PHE A 332 54.20 22.58 7.94
C PHE A 332 54.77 23.44 9.08
N SER A 333 54.81 22.95 10.34
CA SER A 333 55.44 23.68 11.47
C SER A 333 56.95 23.96 11.29
N MET A 334 57.58 23.29 10.33
CA MET A 334 59.01 23.40 9.98
C MET A 334 59.24 24.05 8.62
N LEU A 335 58.20 24.57 7.95
CA LEU A 335 58.42 25.33 6.72
C LEU A 335 59.10 26.67 7.03
N PRO A 336 60.05 27.10 6.18
CA PRO A 336 60.54 28.47 6.22
C PRO A 336 59.38 29.46 6.06
N LYS A 337 59.50 30.64 6.68
CA LYS A 337 58.49 31.72 6.58
C LYS A 337 58.18 32.07 5.13
N GLU A 338 59.17 31.92 4.25
CA GLU A 338 59.09 32.14 2.81
C GLU A 338 58.14 31.18 2.09
N LEU A 339 57.85 30.01 2.69
CA LEU A 339 56.92 29.01 2.17
C LEU A 339 55.61 28.95 2.97
N GLY A 340 55.34 29.96 3.82
CA GLY A 340 54.11 30.04 4.62
C GLY A 340 54.17 29.34 5.98
N GLY A 341 55.36 29.00 6.48
CA GLY A 341 55.52 28.45 7.82
C GLY A 341 55.40 29.50 8.94
N GLN A 342 54.91 29.08 10.11
CA GLN A 342 54.70 29.93 11.29
C GLN A 342 55.89 29.97 12.28
N GLY A 343 56.97 29.22 12.02
CA GLY A 343 58.13 29.18 12.89
C GLY A 343 59.01 30.43 12.79
N GLU A 344 59.50 30.94 13.93
CA GLU A 344 60.68 31.80 13.93
C GLU A 344 61.87 30.95 13.48
N GLY A 345 62.44 31.31 12.32
CA GLY A 345 63.49 30.52 11.68
C GLY A 345 64.66 30.27 12.63
N GLY A 346 64.98 28.99 12.86
CA GLY A 346 66.20 28.60 13.56
C GLY A 346 66.15 27.23 14.25
N ASP A 347 65.02 26.87 14.85
CA ASP A 347 64.96 25.68 15.72
C ASP A 347 64.45 24.44 14.99
N LYS A 348 65.41 23.62 14.56
CA LYS A 348 65.15 22.26 14.07
C LYS A 348 64.55 21.41 15.19
N GLY A 349 63.39 20.81 14.94
CA GLY A 349 62.78 19.82 15.85
C GLY A 349 63.74 18.68 16.20
N ARG A 350 63.56 18.09 17.40
CA ARG A 350 64.46 17.08 18.00
C ARG A 350 64.77 15.85 17.13
N PHE A 351 64.02 15.61 16.05
CA PHE A 351 64.20 14.47 15.14
C PHE A 351 64.80 14.82 13.78
N ALA A 352 65.18 16.07 13.53
CA ALA A 352 65.77 16.48 12.24
C ALA A 352 67.26 16.07 12.04
N ASN A 353 67.78 15.19 12.89
CA ASN A 353 69.13 14.62 12.81
C ASN A 353 69.09 13.08 12.93
N GLN A 354 68.21 12.43 12.16
CA GLN A 354 68.34 11.01 11.80
C GLN A 354 68.18 10.82 10.30
#